data_AF-A0A1H0JZ97-F1
#
_entry.id   AF-A0A1H0JZ97-F1
#
_cell.length_a   1.000
_cell.length_b   1.000
_cell.length_c   1.000
_cell.angle_alpha   90.00
_cell.angle_beta   90.00
_cell.angle_gamma   90.00
#
_symmetry.space_group_name_H-M   'P 1'
#
loop_
_entity.id
_entity.type
_entity.pdbx_description
1 polymer ?
#
loop_
_entity_poly.entity_id
_entity_poly.type
_entity_poly.pdbx_seq_one_letter_code
_entity_poly.pdbx_strand_id
1 'polypeptide(L)'
;MFEATQHQHWGRPDIAADLLAVALTRGAAPPREIRIRPELYARMVAGMGPDERAAVVDRRLLGPPPGVPVVVDPALPEFPGFEVVRARPGAAAGTHAAAA
;
A
#
# COMPACT_ATOMS: atom_id res chain seq x y z
N MET A 1 34.77 -7.20 29.47
CA MET A 1 33.41 -6.63 29.41
C MET A 1 33.14 -6.41 27.92
N PHE A 2 32.49 -7.36 27.26
CA PHE A 2 32.19 -7.25 25.83
C PHE A 2 30.76 -6.73 25.70
N GLU A 3 30.64 -5.49 25.25
CA GLU A 3 29.36 -4.89 24.91
C GLU A 3 28.80 -5.64 23.69
N ALA A 4 27.77 -6.45 23.91
CA ALA A 4 27.06 -7.08 22.82
C ALA A 4 26.23 -6.00 22.12
N THR A 5 26.78 -5.39 21.08
CA THR A 5 26.05 -4.52 20.16
C THR A 5 24.89 -5.33 19.58
N GLN A 6 23.69 -5.16 20.13
CA GLN A 6 22.50 -5.80 19.59
C GLN A 6 22.25 -5.20 18.21
N HIS A 7 22.68 -5.93 17.17
CA HIS A 7 22.33 -5.63 15.81
C HIS A 7 20.82 -5.84 15.70
N GLN A 8 20.02 -4.77 15.75
CA GLN A 8 18.60 -4.84 15.39
C GLN A 8 18.52 -5.03 13.86
N HIS A 9 18.67 -6.27 13.41
CA HIS A 9 18.59 -6.61 11.99
C HIS A 9 17.13 -6.78 11.51
N TRP A 10 16.17 -6.75 12.43
CA TRP A 10 14.74 -6.79 12.14
C TRP A 10 14.10 -5.47 12.53
N GLY A 11 13.88 -4.60 11.53
CA GLY A 11 13.01 -3.44 11.69
C GLY A 11 11.58 -3.87 12.02
N ARG A 12 10.75 -2.94 12.51
CA ARG A 12 9.31 -3.20 12.67
C ARG A 12 8.70 -3.50 11.30
N PRO A 13 7.69 -4.40 11.21
CA PRO A 13 6.96 -4.62 9.96
C PRO A 13 6.38 -3.32 9.44
N ASP A 14 6.63 -3.03 8.15
CA ASP A 14 6.12 -1.86 7.45
C ASP A 14 5.08 -2.30 6.42
N ILE A 15 3.83 -2.34 6.86
CA ILE A 15 2.69 -2.79 6.04
C ILE A 15 2.57 -1.93 4.77
N ALA A 16 2.87 -0.63 4.86
CA ALA A 16 2.78 0.29 3.73
C ALA A 16 3.82 -0.07 2.65
N ALA A 17 5.07 -0.23 3.07
CA ALA A 17 6.17 -0.63 2.20
C ALA A 17 5.94 -2.02 1.60
N ASP A 18 5.44 -2.98 2.39
CA ASP A 18 5.16 -4.34 1.94
C ASP A 18 4.08 -4.36 0.85
N LEU A 19 2.97 -3.62 1.06
CA LEU A 19 1.91 -3.51 0.06
C LEU A 19 2.40 -2.84 -1.23
N LEU A 20 3.23 -1.80 -1.11
CA LEU A 20 3.85 -1.14 -2.27
C LEU A 20 4.78 -2.08 -3.03
N ALA A 21 5.60 -2.87 -2.33
CA ALA A 21 6.49 -3.84 -2.96
C ALA A 21 5.72 -4.89 -3.79
N VAL A 22 4.59 -5.36 -3.26
CA VAL A 22 3.69 -6.27 -4.01
C VAL A 22 3.01 -5.54 -5.17
N ALA A 23 2.50 -4.33 -4.97
CA ALA A 23 1.83 -3.57 -6.01
C ALA A 23 2.76 -3.23 -7.20
N LEU A 24 4.01 -2.87 -6.90
CA LEU A 24 5.03 -2.44 -7.86
C LEU A 24 5.99 -3.56 -8.27
N THR A 25 5.62 -4.83 -8.06
CA THR A 25 6.42 -5.98 -8.48
C THR A 25 6.81 -5.89 -9.96
N ARG A 26 8.11 -5.99 -10.24
CA ARG A 26 8.66 -5.90 -11.59
C ARG A 26 8.05 -6.99 -12.50
N GLY A 27 7.63 -6.58 -13.70
CA GLY A 27 7.07 -7.47 -14.71
C GLY A 27 5.58 -7.76 -14.54
N ALA A 28 4.95 -7.32 -13.44
CA ALA A 28 3.51 -7.34 -13.30
C ALA A 28 2.86 -6.15 -14.05
N ALA A 29 1.60 -6.30 -14.44
CA ALA A 29 0.83 -5.19 -15.00
C ALA A 29 0.70 -4.04 -13.97
N PRO A 30 0.61 -2.78 -14.42
CA PRO A 30 0.49 -1.63 -13.53
C PRO A 30 -0.68 -1.79 -12.53
N PRO A 31 -0.46 -1.47 -11.24
CA PRO A 31 -1.54 -1.50 -10.26
C PRO A 31 -2.55 -0.40 -10.58
N ARG A 32 -3.83 -0.74 -10.50
CA ARG A 32 -4.94 0.21 -10.58
C ARG A 32 -5.35 0.70 -9.20
N GLU A 33 -5.42 -0.21 -8.25
CA GLU A 33 -5.79 0.03 -6.85
C GLU A 33 -5.31 -1.12 -5.97
N ILE A 34 -5.13 -0.85 -4.68
CA ILE A 34 -4.96 -1.84 -3.63
C ILE A 34 -6.26 -1.87 -2.83
N ARG A 35 -6.92 -3.03 -2.82
CA ARG A 35 -8.06 -3.27 -1.92
C ARG A 35 -7.52 -3.81 -0.62
N ILE A 36 -8.04 -3.32 0.50
CA ILE A 36 -7.54 -3.65 1.82
C ILE A 36 -8.70 -3.77 2.80
N ARG A 37 -8.65 -4.80 3.65
CA ARG A 37 -9.64 -4.96 4.72
C ARG A 37 -9.57 -3.81 5.73
N PRO A 38 -10.69 -3.43 6.36
CA PRO A 38 -10.71 -2.37 7.38
C PRO A 38 -9.69 -2.60 8.51
N GLU A 39 -9.53 -3.83 8.98
CA GLU A 39 -8.65 -4.15 10.12
C GLU A 39 -7.18 -4.09 9.74
N LEU A 40 -6.82 -4.41 8.49
CA LEU A 40 -5.46 -4.27 8.00
C LEU A 40 -5.14 -2.80 7.69
N TYR A 41 -6.10 -2.06 7.12
CA TYR A 41 -5.99 -0.62 6.87
C TYR A 41 -5.76 0.16 8.17
N ALA A 42 -6.53 -0.13 9.22
CA ALA A 42 -6.37 0.51 10.53
C ALA A 42 -4.97 0.27 11.11
N ARG A 43 -4.44 -0.96 11.00
CA ARG A 43 -3.08 -1.30 11.44
C ARG A 43 -2.01 -0.57 10.62
N MET A 44 -2.18 -0.50 9.30
CA MET A 44 -1.29 0.23 8.40
C MET A 44 -1.23 1.71 8.78
N VAL A 45 -2.38 2.37 8.89
CA VAL A 45 -2.46 3.80 9.26
C VAL A 45 -1.90 4.06 10.66
N ALA A 46 -2.13 3.15 11.61
CA ALA A 46 -1.59 3.26 12.97
C ALA A 46 -0.05 3.23 13.00
N GLY A 47 0.59 2.54 12.05
CA GLY A 47 2.05 2.44 11.93
C GLY A 47 2.73 3.60 11.18
N MET A 48 1.97 4.44 10.47
CA MET A 48 2.51 5.53 9.65
C MET A 48 2.91 6.77 10.45
N GLY A 49 3.91 7.50 9.93
CA GLY A 49 4.22 8.86 10.36
C GLY A 49 3.12 9.86 9.97
N PRO A 50 3.09 11.07 10.57
CA PRO A 50 1.99 12.04 10.36
C PRO A 50 1.77 12.44 8.90
N ASP A 51 2.84 12.72 8.16
CA ASP A 51 2.76 13.21 6.77
C ASP A 51 2.27 12.12 5.81
N GLU A 52 2.79 10.91 5.95
CA GLU A 52 2.36 9.75 5.17
C GLU A 52 0.91 9.38 5.49
N ARG A 53 0.55 9.42 6.78
CA ARG A 53 -0.82 9.21 7.23
C ARG A 53 -1.78 10.20 6.57
N ALA A 54 -1.44 11.48 6.50
CA ALA A 54 -2.31 12.49 5.87
C ALA A 54 -2.57 12.16 4.39
N ALA A 55 -1.53 11.78 3.64
CA ALA A 55 -1.69 11.37 2.25
C ALA A 55 -2.64 10.16 2.08
N VAL A 56 -2.52 9.15 2.94
CA VAL A 56 -3.34 7.92 2.85
C VAL A 56 -4.77 8.14 3.39
N VAL A 57 -4.92 8.88 4.48
CA VAL A 57 -6.21 9.14 5.12
C VAL A 57 -7.05 10.10 4.28
N ASP A 58 -6.46 11.15 3.74
CA ASP A 58 -7.20 12.21 3.04
C ASP A 58 -7.37 11.89 1.56
N ARG A 59 -6.32 11.37 0.91
CA ARG A 59 -6.30 11.19 -0.55
C ARG A 59 -6.49 9.74 -0.98
N ARG A 60 -6.45 8.78 -0.04
CA ARG A 60 -6.49 7.34 -0.34
C ARG A 60 -5.42 6.93 -1.35
N LEU A 61 -4.23 7.51 -1.23
CA LEU A 61 -3.08 7.19 -2.08
C LEU A 61 -1.93 6.68 -1.23
N LEU A 62 -1.33 5.57 -1.66
CA LEU A 62 -0.18 4.97 -1.01
C LEU A 62 1.08 5.15 -1.88
N GLY A 63 2.19 5.53 -1.24
CA GLY A 63 3.49 5.70 -1.90
C GLY A 63 3.70 7.04 -2.59
N PRO A 64 4.84 7.22 -3.26
CA PRO A 64 5.20 8.49 -3.92
C PRO A 64 4.29 8.77 -5.12
N PRO A 65 4.11 10.06 -5.50
CA PRO A 65 3.32 10.45 -6.67
C PRO A 65 3.68 9.66 -7.94
N PRO A 66 2.70 9.16 -8.72
CA PRO A 66 1.26 9.47 -8.63
C PRO A 66 0.50 8.76 -7.49
N GLY A 67 1.14 7.83 -6.78
CA GLY A 67 0.55 7.01 -5.71
C GLY A 67 -0.33 5.89 -6.26
N VAL A 68 -0.50 4.83 -5.47
CA VAL A 68 -1.44 3.75 -5.76
C VAL A 68 -2.73 3.98 -4.98
N PRO A 69 -3.91 4.06 -5.63
CA PRO A 69 -5.18 4.21 -4.94
C PRO A 69 -5.45 3.06 -3.95
N VAL A 70 -5.97 3.39 -2.77
CA VAL A 70 -6.32 2.43 -1.71
C VAL A 70 -7.84 2.44 -1.51
N VAL A 71 -8.45 1.26 -1.60
CA VAL A 71 -9.88 1.06 -1.40
C VAL A 71 -10.07 0.16 -0.18
N VAL A 72 -10.85 0.61 0.80
CA VAL A 72 -11.22 -0.23 1.95
C VAL A 72 -12.37 -1.14 1.53
N ASP A 73 -12.13 -2.45 1.56
CA ASP A 73 -13.08 -3.47 1.10
C ASP A 73 -13.31 -4.53 2.21
N PRO A 74 -14.46 -4.49 2.91
CA PRO A 74 -14.79 -5.45 3.96
C PRO A 74 -15.14 -6.84 3.42
N ALA A 75 -15.39 -7.00 2.13
CA ALA A 75 -15.74 -8.28 1.52
C ALA A 75 -14.51 -9.17 1.23
N LEU A 76 -13.30 -8.63 1.42
CA LEU A 76 -12.07 -9.39 1.23
C LEU A 76 -11.93 -10.53 2.25
N PRO A 77 -11.29 -11.66 1.87
CA PRO A 77 -10.93 -12.72 2.79
C PRO A 77 -10.09 -12.21 3.97
N GLU A 78 -10.21 -12.85 5.14
CA GLU A 78 -9.43 -12.47 6.35
C GLU A 78 -7.91 -12.55 6.13
N PHE A 79 -7.46 -13.50 5.33
CA PHE A 79 -6.06 -13.66 4.96
C PHE A 79 -5.94 -13.80 3.42
N PRO A 80 -5.08 -13.01 2.76
CA PRO A 80 -4.10 -12.08 3.32
C PRO A 80 -4.68 -10.71 3.75
N GLY A 81 -5.97 -10.47 3.55
CA GLY A 81 -6.63 -9.21 3.94
C GLY A 81 -6.39 -8.05 2.98
N PHE A 82 -5.78 -8.29 1.81
CA PHE A 82 -5.62 -7.31 0.74
C PHE A 82 -5.61 -7.98 -0.64
N GLU A 83 -5.82 -7.18 -1.69
CA GLU A 83 -5.69 -7.58 -3.09
C GLU A 83 -5.11 -6.43 -3.92
N VAL A 84 -4.17 -6.73 -4.81
CA VAL A 84 -3.69 -5.76 -5.82
C VAL A 84 -4.47 -5.96 -7.11
N VAL A 85 -5.34 -5.01 -7.42
CA VAL A 85 -6.09 -5.02 -8.68
C VAL A 85 -5.24 -4.35 -9.75
N ARG A 86 -4.99 -5.06 -10.85
CA ARG A 86 -4.11 -4.60 -11.93
C ARG A 86 -4.90 -4.22 -13.17
N ALA A 87 -4.30 -3.35 -13.99
CA ALA A 87 -4.82 -3.08 -15.33
C ALA A 87 -4.89 -4.36 -16.15
N ARG A 88 -5.97 -4.53 -16.93
CA ARG A 88 -6.08 -5.65 -17.87
C ARG A 88 -5.02 -5.51 -18.97
N PRO A 89 -4.39 -6.60 -19.43
CA PRO A 89 -3.54 -6.57 -20.61
C PRO A 89 -4.32 -5.97 -21.80
N GLY A 90 -3.82 -4.87 -22.38
CA GLY A 90 -4.44 -4.19 -23.52
C GLY A 90 -5.35 -3.00 -23.19
N ALA A 91 -5.67 -2.74 -21.92
CA ALA A 91 -6.24 -1.46 -21.52
C ALA A 91 -5.10 -0.45 -21.44
N ALA A 92 -4.98 0.43 -22.44
CA ALA A 92 -4.13 1.61 -22.32
C ALA A 92 -4.44 2.30 -20.98
N ALA A 93 -3.39 2.72 -20.26
CA ALA A 93 -3.51 3.49 -19.03
C ALA A 93 -4.27 4.79 -19.34
N GLY A 94 -5.60 4.72 -19.25
CA GLY A 94 -6.49 5.83 -19.50
C GLY A 94 -6.26 6.86 -18.43
N THR A 95 -5.65 7.97 -18.85
CA THR A 95 -5.51 9.24 -18.14
C THR A 95 -6.68 9.47 -17.20
N HIS A 96 -6.40 9.57 -15.90
CA HIS A 96 -7.37 10.08 -14.94
C HIS A 96 -7.57 11.57 -15.23
N ALA A 97 -8.47 11.88 -16.15
CA ALA A 97 -8.90 13.24 -16.42
C ALA A 97 -9.75 13.69 -15.23
N ALA A 98 -9.24 14.67 -14.50
CA ALA A 98 -9.99 15.42 -13.51
C ALA A 98 -11.22 16.04 -14.18
N ALA A 99 -12.40 15.75 -13.63
CA ALA A 99 -13.63 16.45 -14.00
C ALA A 99 -13.61 17.86 -13.39
N ALA A 100 -14.00 18.82 -14.22
CA ALA A 100 -14.11 20.25 -13.96
C ALA A 100 -15.20 20.60 -12.92
#